data_AF-A0A1P8YFB4-F1
#
_entry.id   AF-A0A1P8YFB4-F1
#
_cell.length_a   1.000
_cell.length_b   1.000
_cell.length_c   1.000
_cell.angle_alpha   90.00
_cell.angle_beta   90.00
_cell.angle_gamma   90.00
#
_symmetry.space_group_name_H-M   'P 1'
#
loop_
_entity.id
_entity.type
_entity.pdbx_description
1 polymer ?
#
loop_
_entity_poly.entity_id
_entity_poly.type
_entity_poly.pdbx_seq_one_letter_code
_entity_poly.pdbx_strand_id
1 'polypeptide(L)'
;MPENTDDQLDAEHTTDLPELTETPPSLDEAEDPDTFDRAYVEKLRDENAKYRQRAGRADELSQRLHTALVAATGRLADPMDLVFDPEHLESDEALTAAIDELLTRKAHLASRKPVGDVGQGVVPTAESVSLAGLLRSRAI
;
A
#
# COMPACT_ATOMS: atom_id res chain seq x y z
N MET A 1 -3.96 -52.32 -5.18
CA MET A 1 -2.78 -51.60 -4.68
C MET A 1 -2.74 -50.27 -5.41
N PRO A 2 -2.96 -49.15 -4.69
CA PRO A 2 -2.96 -47.80 -5.23
C PRO A 2 -1.53 -47.27 -5.35
N GLU A 3 -1.33 -46.20 -6.11
CA GLU A 3 -0.40 -45.08 -5.86
C GLU A 3 -0.36 -44.22 -7.14
N ASN A 4 -1.22 -43.19 -7.21
CA ASN A 4 -0.91 -41.80 -6.90
C ASN A 4 0.12 -41.20 -7.85
N THR A 5 -0.38 -40.64 -8.95
CA THR A 5 0.33 -39.71 -9.83
C THR A 5 -0.22 -38.31 -9.58
N ASP A 6 0.71 -37.43 -9.22
CA ASP A 6 0.74 -35.98 -9.36
C ASP A 6 -0.37 -35.16 -8.68
N ASP A 7 -0.05 -34.74 -7.45
CA ASP A 7 -0.48 -33.44 -6.93
C ASP A 7 0.75 -32.78 -6.29
N GLN A 8 1.56 -32.10 -7.11
CA GLN A 8 2.63 -31.22 -6.65
C GLN A 8 2.18 -29.78 -6.89
N LEU A 9 1.39 -29.29 -5.95
CA LEU A 9 1.07 -27.89 -5.81
C LEU A 9 2.24 -27.18 -5.11
N ASP A 10 2.78 -26.23 -5.87
CA ASP A 10 2.95 -24.84 -5.48
C ASP A 10 4.03 -24.45 -4.47
N ALA A 11 4.96 -23.67 -5.04
CA ALA A 11 5.48 -22.42 -4.51
C ALA A 11 6.16 -22.51 -3.14
N GLU A 12 7.49 -22.52 -3.19
CA GLU A 12 8.35 -22.04 -2.13
C GLU A 12 7.92 -20.62 -1.72
N HIS A 13 6.98 -20.54 -0.77
CA HIS A 13 6.72 -19.34 0.00
C HIS A 13 7.87 -19.19 0.99
N THR A 14 8.97 -18.60 0.51
CA THR A 14 10.03 -18.09 1.36
C THR A 14 9.42 -16.99 2.23
N THR A 15 8.95 -17.39 3.39
CA THR A 15 8.63 -16.47 4.47
C THR A 15 9.97 -16.00 4.99
N ASP A 16 10.38 -14.81 4.57
CA ASP A 16 11.49 -14.07 5.15
C ASP A 16 11.08 -13.59 6.56
N LEU A 17 10.87 -14.56 7.45
CA LEU A 17 10.81 -14.37 8.89
C LEU A 17 12.24 -14.15 9.35
N PRO A 18 12.57 -13.06 10.06
CA PRO A 18 13.90 -12.92 10.62
C PRO A 18 14.14 -14.09 11.58
N GLU A 19 15.13 -14.91 11.26
CA GLU A 19 15.58 -16.05 12.05
C GLU A 19 16.05 -15.55 13.43
N LEU A 20 15.15 -15.63 14.41
CA LEU A 20 15.43 -15.33 15.82
C LEU A 20 16.23 -16.49 16.43
N THR A 21 17.53 -16.52 16.14
CA THR A 21 18.50 -17.35 16.86
C THR A 21 19.10 -16.54 18.03
N GLU A 22 18.29 -16.19 19.01
CA GLU A 22 18.82 -15.85 20.35
C GLU A 22 18.52 -17.01 21.31
N THR A 23 19.53 -17.86 21.50
CA THR A 23 19.57 -18.80 22.62
C THR A 23 19.43 -17.99 23.92
N PRO A 24 18.44 -18.28 24.79
CA PRO A 24 18.33 -17.58 26.06
C PRO A 24 19.59 -17.90 26.89
N PRO A 25 20.21 -16.90 27.54
CA PRO A 25 21.27 -17.18 28.49
C PRO A 25 20.66 -17.97 29.65
N SER A 26 21.16 -19.18 29.91
CA SER A 26 20.85 -19.89 31.15
C SER A 26 21.50 -19.13 32.29
N LEU A 27 20.69 -18.37 33.04
CA LEU A 27 21.10 -17.79 34.30
C LEU A 27 20.69 -18.77 35.39
N ASP A 28 21.69 -19.34 36.04
CA ASP A 28 21.54 -20.29 37.15
C ASP A 28 20.81 -19.65 38.34
N GLU A 29 19.88 -20.42 38.91
CA GLU A 29 19.28 -20.31 40.25
C GLU A 29 18.63 -18.96 40.64
N ALA A 30 17.36 -18.79 40.27
CA ALA A 30 16.46 -17.84 40.93
C ALA A 30 15.71 -18.54 42.08
N GLU A 31 16.11 -18.25 43.33
CA GLU A 31 15.24 -18.43 44.50
C GLU A 31 14.06 -17.44 44.37
N ASP A 32 12.84 -17.97 44.60
CA ASP A 32 11.50 -17.38 44.38
C ASP A 32 10.97 -17.38 42.93
N PRO A 33 10.12 -18.37 42.55
CA PRO A 33 9.58 -18.52 41.19
C PRO A 33 8.61 -17.40 40.76
N ASP A 34 8.31 -16.44 41.65
CA ASP A 34 7.37 -15.35 41.42
C ASP A 34 8.05 -14.01 41.08
N THR A 35 9.39 -13.92 41.08
CA THR A 35 10.12 -12.66 40.80
C THR A 35 11.10 -12.79 39.64
N PHE A 36 10.88 -12.01 38.59
CA PHE A 36 11.81 -11.94 37.44
C PHE A 36 12.96 -10.96 37.71
N ASP A 37 14.14 -11.29 37.16
CA ASP A 37 15.31 -10.41 37.20
C ASP A 37 15.03 -9.03 36.59
N ARG A 38 15.58 -7.99 37.22
CA ARG A 38 15.43 -6.60 36.75
C ARG A 38 15.90 -6.43 35.31
N ALA A 39 17.05 -7.03 34.96
CA ALA A 39 17.62 -6.93 33.61
C ALA A 39 16.70 -7.55 32.55
N TYR A 40 16.03 -8.65 32.87
CA TYR A 40 15.07 -9.30 31.99
C TYR A 40 13.84 -8.43 31.74
N VAL A 41 13.24 -7.88 32.80
CA VAL A 41 12.06 -7.00 32.67
C VAL A 41 12.39 -5.70 31.94
N GLU A 42 13.59 -5.14 32.14
CA GLU A 42 14.06 -3.95 31.44
C GLU A 42 14.21 -4.22 29.93
N LYS A 43 14.87 -5.32 29.54
CA LYS A 43 14.92 -5.78 28.14
C LYS A 43 13.52 -5.91 27.54
N LEU A 44 12.60 -6.55 28.25
CA LEU A 44 11.22 -6.74 27.81
C LEU A 44 10.47 -5.40 27.63
N ARG A 45 10.69 -4.42 28.50
CA ARG A 45 10.07 -3.08 28.36
C ARG A 45 10.60 -2.35 27.13
N ASP A 46 11.90 -2.43 26.88
CA ASP A 46 12.53 -1.80 25.72
C ASP A 46 12.05 -2.44 24.41
N GLU A 47 11.91 -3.76 24.38
CA GLU A 47 11.34 -4.49 23.26
C GLU A 47 9.88 -4.09 23.01
N ASN A 48 9.03 -4.12 24.05
CA ASN A 48 7.64 -3.69 23.94
C ASN A 48 7.50 -2.22 23.53
N ALA A 49 8.39 -1.35 23.97
CA ALA A 49 8.44 0.05 23.52
C ALA A 49 8.74 0.14 22.02
N LYS A 50 9.72 -0.62 21.53
CA LYS A 50 10.04 -0.70 20.09
C LYS A 50 8.86 -1.22 19.28
N TYR A 51 8.19 -2.28 19.73
CA TYR A 51 7.02 -2.82 19.02
C TYR A 51 5.87 -1.81 18.94
N ARG A 52 5.58 -1.08 20.03
CA ARG A 52 4.56 -0.02 20.01
C ARG A 52 4.93 1.11 19.05
N GLN A 53 6.19 1.53 19.02
CA GLN A 53 6.65 2.54 18.07
C GLN A 53 6.54 2.06 16.62
N ARG A 54 6.86 0.79 16.35
CA ARG A 54 6.75 0.20 15.00
C ARG A 54 5.29 0.09 14.56
N ALA A 55 4.40 -0.37 15.45
CA ALA A 55 2.97 -0.46 15.18
C ALA A 55 2.38 0.92 14.86
N GLY A 56 2.65 1.94 15.68
CA GLY A 56 2.16 3.30 15.43
C GLY A 56 2.67 3.90 14.11
N ARG A 57 3.93 3.61 13.73
CA ARG A 57 4.45 4.02 12.42
C ARG A 57 3.77 3.29 11.27
N ALA A 58 3.43 2.01 11.43
CA ALA A 58 2.71 1.26 10.42
C ALA A 58 1.31 1.85 10.19
N ASP A 59 0.58 2.16 11.27
CA ASP A 59 -0.74 2.79 11.19
C ASP A 59 -0.69 4.16 10.48
N GLU A 60 0.31 4.99 10.80
CA GLU A 60 0.53 6.29 10.14
C GLU A 60 0.80 6.12 8.64
N LEU A 61 1.67 5.16 8.27
CA LEU A 61 2.01 4.89 6.88
C LEU A 61 0.80 4.35 6.10
N SER A 62 0.00 3.49 6.70
CA SER A 62 -1.23 2.96 6.09
C SER A 62 -2.24 4.06 5.79
N GLN A 63 -2.46 5.00 6.72
CA GLN A 63 -3.33 6.16 6.50
C GLN A 63 -2.81 7.07 5.38
N ARG A 64 -1.50 7.32 5.35
CA ARG A 64 -0.85 8.12 4.31
C ARG A 64 -0.96 7.45 2.94
N LEU A 65 -0.78 6.13 2.87
CA LEU A 65 -0.93 5.36 1.64
C LEU A 65 -2.36 5.41 1.14
N HIS A 66 -3.36 5.18 2.01
CA HIS A 66 -4.78 5.27 1.66
C HIS A 66 -5.12 6.65 1.08
N THR A 67 -4.69 7.72 1.75
CA THR A 67 -4.91 9.10 1.27
C THR A 67 -4.26 9.32 -0.10
N ALA A 68 -3.06 8.78 -0.32
CA ALA A 68 -2.35 8.89 -1.59
C ALA A 68 -3.05 8.11 -2.73
N LEU A 69 -3.56 6.91 -2.44
CA LEU A 69 -4.32 6.11 -3.40
C LEU A 69 -5.62 6.81 -3.79
N VAL A 70 -6.37 7.33 -2.81
CA VAL A 70 -7.58 8.12 -3.06
C VAL A 70 -7.26 9.35 -3.90
N ALA A 71 -6.18 10.08 -3.59
CA ALA A 71 -5.74 11.23 -4.36
C ALA A 71 -5.36 10.87 -5.81
N ALA A 72 -4.72 9.70 -6.02
CA ALA A 72 -4.33 9.21 -7.33
C ALA A 72 -5.55 8.91 -8.23
N THR A 73 -6.69 8.51 -7.65
CA THR A 73 -7.93 8.34 -8.43
C THR A 73 -8.43 9.67 -9.03
N GLY A 74 -8.14 10.81 -8.39
CA GLY A 74 -8.57 12.14 -8.84
C GLY A 74 -10.09 12.39 -8.77
N ARG A 75 -10.85 11.47 -8.18
CA ARG A 75 -12.32 11.50 -8.18
C ARG A 75 -12.92 12.35 -7.06
N LEU A 76 -12.25 12.41 -5.92
CA LEU A 76 -12.66 13.20 -4.75
C LEU A 76 -11.99 14.58 -4.74
N ALA A 77 -12.70 15.59 -4.23
CA ALA A 77 -12.17 16.94 -4.06
C ALA A 77 -11.12 17.02 -2.94
N ASP A 78 -11.38 16.34 -1.81
CA ASP A 78 -10.44 16.13 -0.71
C ASP A 78 -10.26 14.61 -0.48
N PRO A 79 -9.04 14.08 -0.58
CA PRO A 79 -8.79 12.65 -0.35
C PRO A 79 -9.02 12.22 1.11
N MET A 80 -9.10 13.16 2.06
CA MET A 80 -9.38 12.86 3.48
C MET A 80 -10.87 12.65 3.79
N ASP A 81 -11.77 12.91 2.83
CA ASP A 81 -13.21 12.71 3.01
C ASP A 81 -13.61 11.23 3.08
N LEU A 82 -12.79 10.33 2.54
CA LEU A 82 -12.98 8.90 2.64
C LEU A 82 -12.35 8.39 3.94
N VAL A 83 -13.14 7.74 4.79
CA VAL A 83 -12.66 7.13 6.03
C VAL A 83 -11.70 5.99 5.71
N PHE A 84 -10.61 5.90 6.47
CA PHE A 84 -9.65 4.81 6.35
C PHE A 84 -10.33 3.47 6.64
N ASP A 85 -10.16 2.53 5.73
CA ASP A 85 -10.55 1.13 5.87
C ASP A 85 -9.37 0.27 5.37
N PRO A 86 -8.89 -0.73 6.14
CA PRO A 86 -7.83 -1.62 5.69
C PRO A 86 -8.17 -2.35 4.38
N GLU A 87 -9.44 -2.67 4.11
CA GLU A 87 -9.84 -3.39 2.89
C GLU A 87 -9.53 -2.60 1.62
N HIS A 88 -9.50 -1.26 1.70
CA HIS A 88 -9.13 -0.38 0.59
C HIS A 88 -7.66 -0.50 0.16
N LEU A 89 -6.78 -1.00 1.03
CA LEU A 89 -5.37 -1.22 0.72
C LEU A 89 -5.11 -2.59 0.06
N GLU A 90 -6.03 -3.54 0.25
CA GLU A 90 -5.89 -4.91 -0.25
C GLU A 90 -6.52 -5.08 -1.65
N SER A 91 -7.52 -4.27 -2.01
CA SER A 91 -8.17 -4.32 -3.32
C SER A 91 -8.52 -2.93 -3.85
N ASP A 92 -8.14 -2.66 -5.10
CA ASP A 92 -8.49 -1.43 -5.80
C ASP A 92 -10.00 -1.38 -6.15
N GLU A 93 -10.61 -2.54 -6.39
CA GLU A 93 -12.06 -2.66 -6.59
C GLU A 93 -12.85 -2.26 -5.35
N ALA A 94 -12.39 -2.65 -4.15
CA ALA A 94 -13.01 -2.24 -2.89
C ALA A 94 -12.92 -0.72 -2.68
N LEU A 95 -11.75 -0.14 -2.96
CA LEU A 95 -11.53 1.30 -2.89
C LEU A 95 -12.44 2.07 -3.85
N THR A 96 -12.51 1.64 -5.11
CA THR A 96 -13.33 2.29 -6.14
C THR A 96 -14.82 2.19 -5.84
N ALA A 97 -15.29 1.03 -5.37
CA ALA A 97 -16.68 0.84 -4.94
C ALA A 97 -17.05 1.75 -3.76
N ALA A 98 -16.17 1.90 -2.76
CA ALA A 98 -16.38 2.79 -1.63
C ALA A 98 -16.46 4.27 -2.06
N ILE A 99 -15.60 4.67 -3.01
CA ILE A 99 -15.65 6.01 -3.61
C ILE A 99 -16.97 6.21 -4.37
N ASP A 100 -17.42 5.23 -5.16
CA ASP A 100 -18.68 5.30 -5.90
C ASP A 100 -19.89 5.44 -4.98
N GLU A 101 -19.93 4.67 -3.92
CA GLU A 101 -21.00 4.74 -2.92
C GLU A 101 -21.00 6.11 -2.21
N LEU A 102 -19.82 6.59 -1.82
CA LEU A 102 -19.66 7.89 -1.18
C LEU A 102 -20.13 9.03 -2.10
N LEU A 103 -19.75 9.00 -3.38
CA LEU A 103 -20.15 10.01 -4.35
C LEU A 103 -21.65 9.93 -4.68
N THR A 104 -22.23 8.73 -4.68
CA THR A 104 -23.67 8.54 -4.85
C THR A 104 -24.46 9.19 -3.71
N ARG A 105 -23.98 9.03 -2.46
CA ARG A 105 -24.61 9.65 -1.27
C ARG A 105 -24.30 11.14 -1.14
N LYS A 106 -23.10 11.55 -1.52
CA LYS A 106 -22.56 12.91 -1.33
C LYS A 106 -21.90 13.42 -2.61
N ALA A 107 -22.73 13.70 -3.62
CA ALA A 107 -22.27 14.16 -4.92
C ALA A 107 -21.44 15.47 -4.88
N HIS A 108 -21.56 16.27 -3.82
CA HIS A 108 -20.79 17.50 -3.66
C HIS A 108 -19.31 17.29 -3.34
N LEU A 109 -18.91 16.08 -2.94
CA LEU A 109 -17.52 15.71 -2.67
C LEU A 109 -16.75 15.33 -3.95
N ALA A 110 -17.44 15.23 -5.08
CA ALA A 110 -16.81 14.97 -6.37
C ALA A 110 -15.81 16.09 -6.74
N SER A 111 -14.68 15.69 -7.30
CA SER A 111 -13.67 16.60 -7.82
C SER A 111 -14.29 17.53 -8.87
N ARG A 112 -14.02 18.82 -8.73
CA ARG A 112 -14.41 19.87 -9.68
C ARG A 112 -13.28 20.27 -10.62
N LYS A 113 -12.12 19.62 -10.51
CA LYS A 113 -10.97 19.90 -11.37
C LYS A 113 -11.27 19.32 -12.75
N PRO A 114 -11.24 20.13 -13.82
CA PRO A 114 -11.35 19.59 -15.16
C PRO A 114 -10.17 18.64 -15.42
N VAL A 115 -10.47 17.45 -15.92
CA VAL A 115 -9.47 16.45 -16.29
C VAL A 115 -9.46 16.34 -17.81
N GLY A 116 -8.27 16.40 -18.42
CA GLY A 116 -8.09 16.38 -19.87
C GLY A 116 -7.80 17.74 -20.49
N ASP A 117 -7.80 17.79 -21.83
CA ASP A 117 -7.63 19.03 -22.58
C ASP A 117 -8.91 19.87 -22.48
N VAL A 118 -8.81 21.00 -21.77
CA VAL A 118 -9.91 21.94 -21.55
C VAL A 118 -10.17 22.82 -22.78
N GLY A 119 -9.45 22.61 -23.89
CA GLY A 119 -9.59 23.37 -25.13
C GLY A 119 -9.11 24.82 -25.00
N GLN A 120 -8.32 25.11 -23.98
CA GLN A 120 -7.78 26.44 -23.67
C GLN A 120 -6.27 26.44 -23.89
N GLY A 121 -5.84 26.93 -25.05
CA GLY A 121 -4.43 27.00 -25.44
C GLY A 121 -4.21 26.60 -26.90
N VAL A 122 -2.96 26.75 -27.35
CA VAL A 122 -2.55 26.21 -28.67
C VAL A 122 -2.54 24.70 -28.54
N VAL A 123 -3.59 24.06 -29.06
CA VAL A 123 -3.62 22.61 -29.21
C VAL A 123 -2.54 22.27 -30.25
N PRO A 124 -1.57 21.38 -29.96
CA PRO A 124 -0.71 20.88 -31.02
C PRO A 124 -1.60 20.11 -31.98
N THR A 125 -2.00 20.76 -33.08
CA THR A 125 -2.62 20.09 -34.21
C THR A 125 -1.69 18.93 -34.55
N ALA A 126 -2.18 17.70 -34.41
CA ALA A 126 -1.45 16.55 -34.91
C ALA A 126 -1.34 16.74 -36.42
N GLU A 127 -0.23 17.34 -36.87
CA GLU A 127 0.08 17.43 -38.29
C GLU A 127 0.06 16.00 -38.81
N SER A 128 -0.91 15.70 -39.66
CA SER A 128 -0.99 14.41 -40.30
C SER A 128 0.26 14.25 -41.15
N VAL A 129 1.18 13.41 -40.69
CA VAL A 129 2.45 13.16 -41.38
C VAL A 129 2.13 12.57 -42.75
N SER A 130 2.19 13.42 -43.77
CA SER A 130 1.94 13.04 -45.16
C SER A 130 3.23 12.55 -45.80
N LEU A 131 3.21 11.32 -46.33
CA LEU A 131 4.32 10.77 -47.10
C LEU A 131 4.69 11.66 -48.31
N ALA A 132 3.70 12.29 -48.95
CA ALA A 132 3.93 13.24 -50.03
C ALA A 132 4.58 14.55 -49.55
N GLY A 133 4.42 14.91 -48.27
CA GLY A 133 5.14 16.02 -47.63
C GLY A 133 6.61 15.69 -47.40
N LEU A 134 6.88 14.52 -46.80
CA LEU A 134 8.23 14.02 -46.53
C LEU A 134 9.08 13.81 -47.80
N LEU A 135 8.46 13.37 -48.90
CA LEU A 135 9.16 13.22 -50.19
C LEU A 135 9.51 14.57 -50.82
N ARG A 136 8.63 15.57 -50.72
CA ARG A 136 8.93 16.93 -51.22
C ARG A 136 10.02 17.62 -50.40
N SER A 137 10.04 17.45 -49.08
CA SER A 137 11.08 18.05 -48.24
C SER A 137 12.46 17.44 -48.44
N ARG A 138 12.56 16.21 -48.96
CA ARG A 138 13.82 15.52 -49.27
C ARG A 138 14.32 15.68 -50.71
N ALA A 139 13.54 16.33 -51.58
CA ALA A 139 13.87 16.49 -52.99
C ALA A 139 14.71 17.75 -53.29
N ILE A 140 15.40 18.31 -52.28
CA ILE A 140 16.29 19.48 -52.40
C ILE A 140 17.72 19.03 -52.13
#